data_AF-A0A1R3XNS4-F1
#
_entry.id   AF-A0A1R3XNS4-F1
#
_cell.length_a   1.000
_cell.length_b   1.000
_cell.length_c   1.000
_cell.angle_alpha   90.00
_cell.angle_beta   90.00
_cell.angle_gamma   90.00
#
_symmetry.space_group_name_H-M   'P 1'
#
loop_
_entity.id
_entity.type
_entity.pdbx_description
1 polymer ?
#
loop_
_entity_poly.entity_id
_entity_poly.type
_entity_poly.pdbx_seq_one_letter_code
_entity_poly.pdbx_strand_id
1 'polypeptide(L)'
;MKTLLLLTLTTLISLAQSTGNYQIEITSTASASHSQFKIYVLKSGDTTKILYSKRKEGELKPTKEDSLKIEELAKTFDDPETRKQLIQIIEKYEVFEKDSLIISSNHPLLHLSDSLSKEKTLTVDEQNKNRIVLDGTRAVVKVKHENMPAYELYAVSPQKDTHPLLYQFITSALELYRSNAEKPILNKSDTQGY
;
A
#
# COMPACT_ATOMS: atom_id res chain seq x y z
N MET A 1 -53.97 -21.17 29.79
CA MET A 1 -53.03 -20.35 29.00
C MET A 1 -51.62 -20.66 29.47
N LYS A 2 -50.85 -21.44 28.70
CA LYS A 2 -49.41 -21.59 28.86
C LYS A 2 -48.80 -21.44 27.47
N THR A 3 -48.31 -20.24 27.20
CA THR A 3 -47.56 -19.89 26.00
C THR A 3 -46.20 -20.57 26.10
N LEU A 4 -45.98 -21.62 25.31
CA LEU A 4 -44.70 -22.30 25.20
C LEU A 4 -43.89 -21.59 24.12
N LEU A 5 -42.98 -20.72 24.56
CA LEU A 5 -41.98 -20.06 23.73
C LEU A 5 -40.80 -21.03 23.58
N LEU A 6 -40.62 -21.64 22.41
CA LEU A 6 -39.46 -22.49 22.14
C LEU A 6 -38.57 -21.83 21.06
N LEU A 7 -37.35 -21.54 21.49
CA LEU A 7 -36.26 -20.87 20.80
C LEU A 7 -36.07 -21.36 19.35
N THR A 8 -36.17 -20.43 18.40
CA THR A 8 -35.56 -20.59 17.08
C THR A 8 -34.05 -20.43 17.23
N LEU A 9 -33.35 -21.58 17.25
CA LEU A 9 -31.91 -21.69 17.13
C LEU A 9 -31.52 -21.24 15.71
N THR A 10 -31.38 -19.93 15.52
CA THR A 10 -30.77 -19.37 14.31
C THR A 10 -29.27 -19.59 14.44
N THR A 11 -28.80 -20.70 13.87
CA THR A 11 -27.39 -20.87 13.55
C THR A 11 -27.01 -19.73 12.62
N LEU A 12 -26.33 -18.73 13.18
CA LEU A 12 -25.56 -17.76 12.43
C LEU A 12 -24.46 -18.54 11.72
N ILE A 13 -24.79 -19.09 10.55
CA ILE A 13 -23.80 -19.48 9.56
C ILE A 13 -23.25 -18.14 9.09
N SER A 14 -22.24 -17.62 9.80
CA SER A 14 -21.34 -16.65 9.20
C SER A 14 -20.62 -17.41 8.09
N LEU A 15 -21.22 -17.44 6.91
CA LEU A 15 -20.47 -17.68 5.69
C LEU A 15 -19.39 -16.62 5.73
N ALA A 16 -18.18 -17.02 6.13
CA ALA A 16 -16.97 -16.30 5.82
C ALA A 16 -16.97 -16.23 4.30
N GLN A 17 -17.57 -15.17 3.76
CA GLN A 17 -17.48 -14.88 2.34
C GLN A 17 -16.00 -14.79 2.07
N SER A 18 -15.48 -15.83 1.42
CA SER A 18 -14.19 -15.78 0.76
C SER A 18 -14.19 -14.47 -0.01
N THR A 19 -13.36 -13.53 0.44
CA THR A 19 -13.06 -12.34 -0.33
C THR A 19 -12.58 -12.85 -1.66
N GLY A 20 -13.37 -12.58 -2.71
CA GLY A 20 -13.04 -12.97 -4.06
C GLY A 20 -11.69 -12.42 -4.51
N ASN A 21 -11.37 -12.60 -5.79
CA ASN A 21 -10.09 -12.16 -6.30
C ASN A 21 -9.96 -10.63 -6.19
N TYR A 22 -8.82 -10.18 -5.68
CA TYR A 22 -8.52 -8.76 -5.55
C TYR A 22 -7.03 -8.48 -5.71
N GLN A 23 -6.75 -7.20 -5.92
CA GLN A 23 -5.43 -6.63 -6.02
C GLN A 23 -5.30 -5.48 -5.02
N ILE A 24 -4.18 -5.45 -4.29
CA ILE A 24 -3.82 -4.33 -3.41
C ILE A 24 -2.44 -3.84 -3.85
N GLU A 25 -2.31 -2.55 -4.16
CA GLU A 25 -1.01 -1.88 -4.33
C GLU A 25 -0.81 -0.90 -3.18
N ILE A 26 0.22 -1.12 -2.37
CA ILE A 26 0.67 -0.17 -1.36
C ILE A 26 1.94 0.47 -1.87
N THR A 27 1.93 1.79 -2.05
CA THR A 27 3.13 2.59 -2.31
C THR A 27 3.46 3.39 -1.06
N SER A 28 4.61 3.10 -0.44
CA SER A 28 5.15 3.88 0.67
C SER A 28 6.26 4.79 0.17
N THR A 29 6.21 6.06 0.54
CA THR A 29 7.21 7.08 0.20
C THR A 29 7.64 7.80 1.46
N ALA A 30 8.94 7.90 1.70
CA ALA A 30 9.50 8.76 2.74
C ALA A 30 10.23 9.93 2.09
N SER A 31 9.68 11.14 2.26
CA SER A 31 10.21 12.33 1.60
C SER A 31 11.61 12.70 2.06
N ALA A 32 11.93 12.52 3.35
CA ALA A 32 13.23 12.92 3.90
C ALA A 32 14.40 12.11 3.30
N SER A 33 14.19 10.82 3.06
CA SER A 33 15.19 9.90 2.51
C SER A 33 15.06 9.66 1.00
N HIS A 34 14.06 10.26 0.34
CA HIS A 34 13.68 9.97 -1.06
C HIS A 34 13.47 8.48 -1.36
N SER A 35 13.25 7.67 -0.33
CA SER A 35 13.08 6.23 -0.45
C SER A 35 11.63 5.90 -0.73
N GLN A 36 11.42 4.91 -1.59
CA GLN A 36 10.10 4.44 -1.95
C GLN A 36 10.13 2.94 -2.15
N PHE A 37 9.12 2.27 -1.61
CA PHE A 37 8.89 0.85 -1.84
C PHE A 37 7.43 0.60 -2.14
N LYS A 38 7.17 -0.53 -2.81
CA LYS A 38 5.82 -0.99 -3.11
C LYS A 38 5.62 -2.42 -2.65
N ILE A 39 4.41 -2.71 -2.18
CA ILE A 39 3.92 -4.07 -1.92
C ILE A 39 2.66 -4.24 -2.77
N TYR A 40 2.69 -5.22 -3.68
CA TYR A 40 1.58 -5.53 -4.55
C TYR A 40 1.08 -6.95 -4.26
N VAL A 41 -0.17 -7.07 -3.83
CA VAL A 41 -0.84 -8.33 -3.55
C VAL A 41 -1.76 -8.67 -4.70
N LEU A 42 -1.66 -9.88 -5.22
CA LEU A 42 -2.59 -10.47 -6.19
C LEU A 42 -3.15 -11.76 -5.60
N LYS A 43 -4.41 -11.70 -5.15
CA LYS A 43 -5.16 -12.88 -4.69
C LYS A 43 -5.96 -13.46 -5.85
N SER A 44 -5.72 -14.72 -6.17
CA SER A 44 -6.45 -15.46 -7.21
C SER A 44 -6.72 -16.89 -6.76
N GLY A 45 -7.99 -17.18 -6.42
CA GLY A 45 -8.40 -18.48 -5.90
C GLY A 45 -7.61 -18.89 -4.64
N ASP A 46 -6.93 -20.04 -4.72
CA ASP A 46 -6.20 -20.63 -3.59
C ASP A 46 -4.76 -20.14 -3.43
N THR A 47 -4.31 -19.23 -4.29
CA THR A 47 -2.94 -18.73 -4.28
C THR A 47 -2.91 -17.21 -4.20
N THR A 48 -1.93 -16.68 -3.48
CA THR A 48 -1.68 -15.25 -3.45
C THR A 48 -0.22 -14.98 -3.76
N LYS A 49 0.01 -14.11 -4.74
CA LYS A 49 1.33 -13.62 -5.09
C LYS A 49 1.52 -12.24 -4.45
N ILE A 50 2.66 -12.05 -3.81
CA ILE A 50 3.07 -10.76 -3.26
C ILE A 50 4.34 -10.32 -3.97
N LEU A 51 4.31 -9.16 -4.60
CA LEU A 51 5.43 -8.54 -5.28
C LEU A 51 5.92 -7.36 -4.45
N TYR A 52 7.20 -7.35 -4.13
CA TYR A 52 7.91 -6.29 -3.45
C TYR A 52 8.70 -5.50 -4.48
N SER A 53 8.69 -4.18 -4.37
CA SER A 53 9.47 -3.30 -5.25
C SER A 53 10.25 -2.28 -4.44
N LYS A 54 11.54 -2.10 -4.74
CA LYS A 54 12.39 -1.05 -4.18
C LYS A 54 12.75 -0.07 -5.29
N ARG A 55 12.54 1.22 -5.05
CA ARG A 55 13.03 2.26 -5.97
C ARG A 55 14.55 2.21 -6.01
N LYS A 56 15.14 2.14 -7.20
CA LYS A 56 16.57 2.30 -7.38
C LYS A 56 16.93 3.77 -7.32
N GLU A 57 17.94 4.10 -6.54
CA GLU A 57 18.60 5.39 -6.63
C GLU A 57 19.44 5.42 -7.90
N GLY A 58 19.28 6.47 -8.70
CA GLY A 58 19.98 6.60 -9.97
C GLY A 58 19.59 7.89 -10.69
N GLU A 59 20.42 8.29 -11.64
CA GLU A 59 20.14 9.45 -12.48
C GLU A 59 18.88 9.21 -13.31
N LEU A 60 17.96 10.18 -13.27
CA LEU A 60 16.86 10.24 -14.21
C LEU A 60 17.46 10.32 -15.63
N LYS A 61 16.96 9.51 -16.55
CA LYS A 61 17.34 9.56 -17.97
C LYS A 61 16.14 10.02 -18.83
N PRO A 62 15.69 11.27 -18.66
CA PRO A 62 14.57 11.80 -19.42
C PRO A 62 14.88 11.90 -20.92
N THR A 63 13.85 11.83 -21.75
CA THR A 63 13.96 12.20 -23.17
C THR A 63 14.35 13.68 -23.29
N LYS A 64 14.89 14.10 -24.45
CA LYS A 64 15.21 15.51 -24.69
C LYS A 64 14.01 16.44 -24.49
N GLU A 65 12.82 16.00 -24.88
CA GLU A 65 11.57 16.74 -24.69
C GLU A 65 11.23 16.89 -23.20
N ASP A 66 11.25 15.80 -22.44
CA ASP A 66 10.97 15.85 -21.01
C ASP A 66 12.05 16.63 -20.24
N SER A 67 13.32 16.60 -20.68
CA SER A 67 14.38 17.44 -20.11
C SER A 67 14.10 18.93 -20.26
N LEU A 68 13.69 19.38 -21.46
CA LEU A 68 13.32 20.77 -21.70
C LEU A 68 12.11 21.17 -20.86
N LYS A 69 11.11 20.30 -20.81
CA LYS A 69 9.90 20.50 -20.01
C LYS A 69 10.20 20.58 -18.51
N ILE A 70 11.09 19.74 -17.99
CA ILE A 70 11.56 19.82 -16.60
C ILE A 70 12.22 21.18 -16.34
N GLU A 71 13.09 21.64 -17.24
CA GLU A 71 13.78 22.93 -17.09
C GLU A 71 12.79 24.11 -17.08
N GLU A 72 11.76 24.06 -17.92
CA GLU A 72 10.69 25.06 -17.96
C GLU A 72 9.85 25.03 -16.68
N LEU A 73 9.37 23.86 -16.26
CA LEU A 73 8.54 23.70 -15.06
C LEU A 73 9.31 24.04 -13.77
N ALA A 74 10.63 23.80 -13.74
CA ALA A 74 11.46 24.14 -12.58
C ALA A 74 11.53 25.66 -12.32
N LYS A 75 11.37 26.49 -13.37
CA LYS A 75 11.36 27.96 -13.26
C LYS A 75 10.11 28.50 -12.56
N THR A 76 9.02 27.73 -12.53
CA THR A 76 7.73 28.09 -11.92
C THR A 76 7.28 27.10 -10.85
N PHE A 77 8.23 26.52 -10.11
CA PHE A 77 7.98 25.43 -9.14
C PHE A 77 7.00 25.78 -8.00
N ASP A 78 6.79 27.07 -7.72
CA ASP A 78 5.86 27.54 -6.70
C ASP A 78 4.38 27.35 -7.11
N ASP A 79 4.10 27.17 -8.39
CA ASP A 79 2.76 26.86 -8.88
C ASP A 79 2.38 25.39 -8.59
N PRO A 80 1.26 25.11 -7.90
CA PRO A 80 0.86 23.75 -7.54
C PRO A 80 0.64 22.81 -8.73
N GLU A 81 0.09 23.30 -9.84
CA GLU A 81 -0.16 22.47 -11.03
C GLU A 81 1.14 22.16 -11.77
N THR A 82 2.04 23.12 -11.88
CA THR A 82 3.41 22.94 -12.36
C THR A 82 4.14 21.88 -11.54
N ARG A 83 4.06 21.96 -10.21
CA ARG A 83 4.67 20.98 -9.31
C ARG A 83 4.12 19.58 -9.54
N LYS A 84 2.81 19.45 -9.71
CA LYS A 84 2.15 18.18 -10.02
C LYS A 84 2.64 17.61 -11.36
N GLN A 85 2.74 18.43 -12.40
CA GLN A 85 3.26 18.01 -13.70
C GLN A 85 4.73 17.57 -13.62
N LEU A 86 5.55 18.30 -12.87
CA LEU A 86 6.95 17.95 -12.67
C LEU A 86 7.07 16.60 -11.93
N ILE A 87 6.28 16.38 -10.89
CA ILE A 87 6.21 15.09 -10.18
C ILE A 87 5.83 13.97 -11.15
N GLN A 88 4.81 14.16 -12.00
CA GLN A 88 4.40 13.15 -12.98
C GLN A 88 5.51 12.79 -13.97
N ILE A 89 6.29 13.78 -14.43
CA ILE A 89 7.42 13.52 -15.32
C ILE A 89 8.50 12.74 -14.56
N ILE A 90 8.83 13.11 -13.32
CA ILE A 90 9.82 12.38 -12.51
C ILE A 90 9.37 10.93 -12.27
N GLU A 91 8.10 10.74 -11.90
CA GLU A 91 7.49 9.42 -11.63
C GLU A 91 7.55 8.49 -12.86
N LYS A 92 7.44 9.04 -14.08
CA LYS A 92 7.55 8.28 -15.35
C LYS A 92 8.90 7.56 -15.50
N TYR A 93 9.97 8.11 -14.93
CA TYR A 93 11.33 7.58 -15.06
C TYR A 93 11.79 6.79 -13.83
N GLU A 94 10.90 6.50 -12.89
CA GLU A 94 11.23 5.69 -11.72
C GLU A 94 11.55 4.24 -12.11
N VAL A 95 12.72 3.77 -11.71
CA VAL A 95 13.15 2.38 -11.90
C VAL A 95 13.03 1.64 -10.58
N PHE A 96 12.44 0.44 -10.64
CA PHE A 96 12.24 -0.41 -9.48
C PHE A 96 12.98 -1.74 -9.64
N GLU A 97 13.69 -2.14 -8.59
CA GLU A 97 14.06 -3.53 -8.36
C GLU A 97 12.85 -4.27 -7.81
N LYS A 98 12.67 -5.54 -8.20
CA LYS A 98 11.47 -6.32 -7.86
C LYS A 98 11.83 -7.71 -7.40
N ASP A 99 11.09 -8.20 -6.42
CA ASP A 99 11.15 -9.58 -5.94
C ASP A 99 9.74 -10.04 -5.55
N SER A 100 9.49 -11.33 -5.43
CA SER A 100 8.15 -11.83 -5.12
C SER A 100 8.13 -13.10 -4.29
N LEU A 101 7.05 -13.25 -3.52
CA LEU A 101 6.71 -14.46 -2.81
C LEU A 101 5.34 -14.98 -3.25
N ILE A 102 5.14 -16.28 -3.09
CA ILE A 102 3.84 -16.93 -3.23
C ILE A 102 3.48 -17.49 -1.86
N ILE A 103 2.27 -17.19 -1.40
CA ILE A 103 1.72 -17.71 -0.15
C ILE A 103 0.46 -18.52 -0.43
N SER A 104 0.24 -19.53 0.41
CA SER A 104 -0.95 -20.37 0.39
C SER A 104 -2.19 -19.61 0.90
N SER A 105 -3.38 -20.09 0.52
CA SER A 105 -4.68 -19.53 0.91
C SER A 105 -4.97 -19.51 2.42
N ASN A 106 -4.21 -20.27 3.22
CA ASN A 106 -4.34 -20.32 4.67
C ASN A 106 -3.27 -19.49 5.42
N HIS A 107 -2.42 -18.75 4.71
CA HIS A 107 -1.36 -17.98 5.34
C HIS A 107 -1.94 -16.81 6.16
N PRO A 108 -1.49 -16.57 7.42
CA PRO A 108 -2.08 -15.53 8.29
C PRO A 108 -2.13 -14.12 7.70
N LEU A 109 -1.14 -13.78 6.86
CA LEU A 109 -1.10 -12.49 6.14
C LEU A 109 -2.35 -12.25 5.26
N LEU A 110 -3.02 -13.30 4.80
CA LEU A 110 -4.25 -13.16 4.02
C LEU A 110 -5.41 -12.60 4.82
N HIS A 111 -5.50 -12.86 6.13
CA HIS A 111 -6.53 -12.22 6.95
C HIS A 111 -6.35 -10.70 7.01
N LEU A 112 -5.10 -10.23 7.09
CA LEU A 112 -4.78 -8.79 7.05
C LEU A 112 -5.08 -8.21 5.67
N SER A 113 -4.68 -8.90 4.61
CA SER A 113 -4.96 -8.51 3.22
C SER A 113 -6.46 -8.45 2.92
N ASP A 114 -7.21 -9.46 3.36
CA ASP A 114 -8.67 -9.54 3.20
C ASP A 114 -9.36 -8.40 3.94
N SER A 115 -8.89 -8.07 5.14
CA SER A 115 -9.40 -6.93 5.91
C SER A 115 -9.08 -5.61 5.21
N LEU A 116 -7.83 -5.43 4.76
CA LEU A 116 -7.39 -4.23 4.05
C LEU A 116 -8.13 -4.03 2.72
N SER A 117 -8.47 -5.11 2.00
CA SER A 117 -9.24 -5.04 0.74
C SER A 117 -10.69 -4.59 0.92
N LYS A 118 -11.21 -4.64 2.16
CA LYS A 118 -12.55 -4.17 2.54
C LYS A 118 -12.51 -2.80 3.22
N GLU A 119 -11.33 -2.31 3.59
CA GLU A 119 -11.15 -1.01 4.23
C GLU A 119 -11.60 0.09 3.27
N LYS A 120 -12.45 1.00 3.75
CA LYS A 120 -12.96 2.13 2.96
C LYS A 120 -12.57 3.46 3.56
N THR A 121 -11.96 3.44 4.75
CA THR A 121 -11.66 4.59 5.57
C THR A 121 -10.20 4.53 6.02
N LEU A 122 -9.29 4.95 5.13
CA LEU A 122 -8.04 5.57 5.58
C LEU A 122 -8.16 7.03 5.19
N THR A 123 -8.66 7.82 6.13
CA THR A 123 -8.64 9.28 6.01
C THR A 123 -7.35 9.79 6.63
N VAL A 124 -6.78 10.86 6.07
CA VAL A 124 -5.82 11.68 6.79
C VAL A 124 -6.51 12.09 8.09
N ASP A 125 -6.04 11.55 9.21
CA ASP A 125 -6.63 11.81 10.52
C ASP A 125 -6.67 13.33 10.76
N GLU A 126 -7.87 13.91 10.79
CA GLU A 126 -8.06 15.34 10.98
C GLU A 126 -7.50 15.79 12.34
N GLN A 127 -7.41 14.90 13.32
CA GLN A 127 -6.77 15.18 14.61
C GLN A 127 -5.26 15.42 14.48
N ASN A 128 -4.64 14.90 13.41
CA ASN A 128 -3.22 15.02 13.11
C ASN A 128 -2.92 16.04 12.00
N LYS A 129 -3.90 16.83 11.54
CA LYS A 129 -3.72 17.84 10.47
C LYS A 129 -2.62 18.86 10.76
N ASN A 130 -2.35 19.14 12.05
CA ASN A 130 -1.30 20.06 12.50
C ASN A 130 -0.01 19.35 12.94
N ARG A 131 0.05 18.01 12.88
CA ARG A 131 1.26 17.26 13.26
C ARG A 131 2.27 17.36 12.12
N ILE A 132 3.37 18.06 12.39
CA ILE A 132 4.52 18.04 11.49
C ILE A 132 5.18 16.67 11.59
N VAL A 133 4.93 15.81 10.61
CA VAL A 133 5.63 14.53 10.47
C VAL A 133 6.96 14.80 9.78
N LEU A 134 8.05 14.81 10.56
CA LEU A 134 9.38 15.15 10.07
C LEU A 134 9.94 14.16 9.05
N ASP A 135 9.53 12.89 9.11
CA ASP A 135 9.96 11.87 8.15
C ASP A 135 9.21 11.97 6.79
N GLY A 136 8.07 12.65 6.76
CA GLY A 136 7.22 12.80 5.58
C GLY A 136 6.73 11.47 4.99
N THR A 137 6.64 10.42 5.81
CA THR A 137 6.22 9.09 5.34
C THR A 137 4.75 9.11 4.98
N ARG A 138 4.43 8.68 3.77
CA ARG A 138 3.06 8.55 3.26
C ARG A 138 2.86 7.20 2.60
N ALA A 139 1.68 6.64 2.76
CA ALA A 139 1.26 5.42 2.08
C ALA A 139 0.02 5.68 1.24
N VAL A 140 0.07 5.29 -0.03
CA VAL A 140 -1.09 5.24 -0.93
C VAL A 140 -1.45 3.78 -1.12
N VAL A 141 -2.70 3.43 -0.83
CA VAL A 141 -3.23 2.07 -0.97
C VAL A 141 -4.28 2.07 -2.06
N LYS A 142 -4.04 1.35 -3.15
CA LYS A 142 -4.99 1.15 -4.23
C LYS A 142 -5.56 -0.25 -4.15
N VAL A 143 -6.87 -0.37 -4.18
CA VAL A 143 -7.56 -1.67 -4.12
C VAL A 143 -8.44 -1.84 -5.34
N LYS A 144 -8.37 -3.02 -5.96
CA LYS A 144 -9.21 -3.41 -7.10
C LYS A 144 -9.76 -4.81 -6.88
N HIS A 145 -11.07 -4.96 -7.03
CA HIS A 145 -11.75 -6.26 -7.08
C HIS A 145 -12.19 -6.54 -8.52
N GLU A 146 -12.39 -7.80 -8.90
CA GLU A 146 -12.72 -8.19 -10.29
C GLU A 146 -13.89 -7.42 -10.90
N ASN A 147 -14.93 -7.13 -10.10
CA ASN A 147 -16.18 -6.52 -10.58
C ASN A 147 -16.56 -5.22 -9.86
N MET A 148 -15.60 -4.55 -9.23
CA MET A 148 -15.83 -3.27 -8.56
C MET A 148 -14.85 -2.21 -9.08
N PRO A 149 -15.26 -0.94 -9.13
CA PRO A 149 -14.32 0.14 -9.43
C PRO A 149 -13.18 0.13 -8.41
N ALA A 150 -11.98 0.43 -8.90
CA ALA A 150 -10.83 0.60 -8.03
C ALA A 150 -11.03 1.83 -7.14
N TYR A 151 -10.50 1.77 -5.93
CA TYR A 151 -10.48 2.90 -5.01
C TYR A 151 -9.09 3.09 -4.40
N GLU A 152 -8.83 4.29 -3.94
CA GLU A 152 -7.56 4.67 -3.34
C GLU A 152 -7.77 5.23 -1.94
N LEU A 153 -6.85 4.90 -1.05
CA LEU A 153 -6.82 5.31 0.33
C LEU A 153 -5.46 5.93 0.64
N TYR A 154 -5.44 6.91 1.53
CA TYR A 154 -4.26 7.73 1.81
C TYR A 154 -3.98 7.76 3.31
N ALA A 155 -2.75 7.41 3.70
CA ALA A 155 -2.31 7.46 5.08
C ALA A 155 -1.02 8.27 5.21
N VAL A 156 -0.97 9.15 6.21
CA VAL A 156 0.25 9.87 6.59
C VAL A 156 0.81 9.22 7.84
N SER A 157 2.09 8.85 7.79
CA SER A 157 2.82 8.13 8.84
C SER A 157 2.00 6.96 9.44
N PRO A 158 1.78 5.88 8.67
CA PRO A 158 1.08 4.71 9.20
C PRO A 158 1.83 4.14 10.41
N GLN A 159 1.20 4.16 11.58
CA GLN A 159 1.77 3.65 12.81
C GLN A 159 0.78 2.70 13.49
N LYS A 160 1.26 1.97 14.49
CA LYS A 160 0.46 1.01 15.26
C LYS A 160 -0.78 1.66 15.90
N ASP A 161 -0.70 2.93 16.24
CA ASP A 161 -1.75 3.74 16.90
C ASP A 161 -2.59 4.57 15.92
N THR A 162 -2.04 4.99 14.77
CA THR A 162 -2.75 5.83 13.78
C THR A 162 -3.47 5.02 12.71
N HIS A 163 -2.82 4.02 12.13
CA HIS A 163 -3.35 3.21 11.03
C HIS A 163 -3.03 1.72 11.29
N PRO A 164 -3.59 1.12 12.36
CA PRO A 164 -3.16 -0.19 12.86
C PRO A 164 -3.22 -1.30 11.82
N LEU A 165 -4.29 -1.37 11.03
CA LEU A 165 -4.45 -2.40 10.01
C LEU A 165 -3.39 -2.29 8.90
N LEU A 166 -3.17 -1.08 8.38
CA LEU A 166 -2.16 -0.84 7.35
C LEU A 166 -0.74 -1.08 7.89
N TYR A 167 -0.45 -0.58 9.09
CA TYR A 167 0.83 -0.81 9.78
C TYR A 167 1.10 -2.30 9.97
N GLN A 168 0.12 -3.06 10.49
CA GLN A 168 0.25 -4.51 10.71
C GLN A 168 0.46 -5.25 9.40
N PHE A 169 -0.28 -4.89 8.35
CA PHE A 169 -0.13 -5.50 7.04
C PHE A 169 1.28 -5.27 6.47
N ILE A 170 1.75 -4.01 6.44
CA ILE A 170 3.08 -3.66 5.89
C ILE A 170 4.18 -4.39 6.67
N THR A 171 4.14 -4.32 8.01
CA THR A 171 5.13 -4.97 8.88
C THR A 171 5.15 -6.48 8.65
N SER A 172 3.99 -7.13 8.69
CA SER A 172 3.89 -8.59 8.53
C SER A 172 4.33 -9.06 7.15
N ALA A 173 4.00 -8.30 6.10
CA ALA A 173 4.43 -8.61 4.73
C ALA A 173 5.95 -8.50 4.58
N LEU A 174 6.55 -7.43 5.12
CA LEU A 174 8.00 -7.22 5.04
C LEU A 174 8.79 -8.19 5.92
N GLU A 175 8.31 -8.54 7.10
CA GLU A 175 8.90 -9.57 7.95
C GLU A 175 8.88 -10.94 7.24
N LEU A 176 7.73 -11.32 6.69
CA LEU A 176 7.60 -12.55 5.90
C LEU A 176 8.56 -12.54 4.70
N TYR A 177 8.68 -11.40 4.02
CA TYR A 177 9.59 -11.25 2.89
C TYR A 177 11.03 -11.53 3.27
N ARG A 178 11.52 -10.82 4.29
CA ARG A 178 12.92 -10.91 4.73
C ARG A 178 13.28 -12.26 5.32
N SER A 179 12.30 -12.98 5.90
CA SER A 179 12.55 -14.32 6.43
C SER A 179 12.61 -15.41 5.36
N ASN A 180 12.06 -15.18 4.16
CA ASN A 180 11.97 -16.17 3.09
C ASN A 180 12.87 -15.88 1.89
N ALA A 181 13.24 -14.62 1.65
CA ALA A 181 14.14 -14.25 0.58
C ALA A 181 15.60 -14.55 0.96
N GLU A 182 16.34 -15.22 0.08
CA GLU A 182 17.78 -15.49 0.29
C GLU A 182 18.59 -14.18 0.36
N LYS A 183 18.23 -13.20 -0.49
CA LYS A 183 18.86 -11.89 -0.56
C LYS A 183 17.76 -10.81 -0.72
N PRO A 184 17.13 -10.38 0.39
CA PRO A 184 16.01 -9.45 0.31
C PRO A 184 16.45 -8.10 -0.27
N ILE A 185 15.69 -7.59 -1.24
CA ILE A 185 15.94 -6.27 -1.85
C ILE A 185 15.52 -5.12 -0.91
N LEU A 186 14.64 -5.38 0.07
CA LEU A 186 14.11 -4.43 1.04
C LEU A 186 14.54 -4.78 2.47
N ASN A 187 15.44 -3.97 3.03
CA ASN A 187 15.84 -4.04 4.43
C ASN A 187 15.07 -3.05 5.31
N LYS A 188 15.27 -3.10 6.63
CA LYS A 188 14.61 -2.16 7.56
C LYS A 188 14.94 -0.69 7.29
N SER A 189 16.15 -0.40 6.81
CA SER A 189 16.57 0.96 6.42
C SER A 189 15.78 1.47 5.21
N ASP A 190 15.44 0.60 4.26
CA ASP A 190 14.71 0.95 3.04
C ASP A 190 13.22 1.23 3.30
N THR A 191 12.73 0.78 4.46
CA THR A 191 11.32 0.68 4.83
C THR A 191 11.05 1.38 6.16
N GLN A 192 11.89 2.34 6.56
CA GLN A 192 11.61 3.25 7.68
C GLN A 192 11.32 2.52 9.00
N GLY A 193 11.87 1.31 9.17
CA GLY A 193 11.71 0.49 10.37
C GLY A 193 10.56 -0.50 10.38
N TYR A 194 9.69 -0.52 9.36
CA TYR A 194 8.72 -1.62 9.15
C TYR A 194 9.45 -2.97 8.95
#